data_AF-A0A7C3WVA0-F1
#
_entry.id   AF-A0A7C3WVA0-F1
#
_cell.length_a   1.000
_cell.length_b   1.000
_cell.length_c   1.000
_cell.angle_alpha   90.00
_cell.angle_beta   90.00
_cell.angle_gamma   90.00
#
_symmetry.space_group_name_H-M   'P 1'
#
loop_
_entity.id
_entity.type
_entity.pdbx_description
1 polymer ?
#
loop_
_entity_poly.entity_id
_entity_poly.type
_entity_poly.pdbx_seq_one_letter_code
_entity_poly.pdbx_strand_id
1 'polypeptide(L)'
;MIRIITAIVMMGAMPDSYLLRAANALEHAQEDIPMMVQAGEMVAKRIVAGGVLYAGGNPSLVSEITGRAGGLMLTATLPEKINTDIDAVLFFADAGHTVPKEASAPGACWVVFGVTQPISGVTTLLMRDYGLSPTMTMAIYAWMLTGEIISACTRLGKMPVLFESIGLYGGIPRIQKYQNNHIFWHDTHEVPPISQGVLAKEYATRISAMLRRCEAQHRTDFDTVGAWVAEAKKEGRTLIMYSMGHLFPDEVGKTAIGGLFKSDVWNAGFIIFPNRRMSILRGMW
;
A
#
# COMPACT_ATOMS: atom_id res chain seq x y z
N MET A 1 -49.39 -12.17 -10.82
CA MET A 1 -48.32 -12.70 -11.68
C MET A 1 -47.21 -11.65 -11.71
N ILE A 2 -46.26 -11.70 -10.79
CA ILE A 2 -45.20 -10.68 -10.61
C ILE A 2 -43.97 -11.16 -11.38
N ARG A 3 -43.57 -10.41 -12.42
CA ARG A 3 -42.32 -10.65 -13.15
C ARG A 3 -41.16 -10.08 -12.33
N ILE A 4 -40.35 -10.96 -11.74
CA ILE A 4 -39.04 -10.61 -11.23
C ILE A 4 -38.12 -10.43 -12.43
N ILE A 5 -37.67 -9.20 -12.67
CA ILE A 5 -36.61 -8.90 -13.64
C ILE A 5 -35.30 -9.16 -12.93
N THR A 6 -34.65 -10.29 -13.26
CA THR A 6 -33.26 -10.55 -12.88
C THR A 6 -32.38 -9.60 -13.67
N ALA A 7 -31.89 -8.54 -13.03
CA ALA A 7 -30.82 -7.73 -13.58
C ALA A 7 -29.53 -8.56 -13.56
N ILE A 8 -29.19 -9.15 -14.71
CA ILE A 8 -27.85 -9.67 -14.94
C ILE A 8 -26.95 -8.44 -15.12
N VAL A 9 -26.21 -8.09 -14.06
CA VAL A 9 -25.08 -7.18 -14.18
C VAL A 9 -24.06 -7.88 -15.07
N MET A 10 -23.94 -7.41 -16.32
CA MET A 10 -22.82 -7.82 -17.17
C MET A 10 -21.54 -7.28 -16.54
N MET A 11 -20.81 -8.14 -15.83
CA MET A 11 -19.39 -7.89 -15.57
C MET A 11 -18.72 -7.89 -16.95
N GLY A 12 -18.41 -6.71 -17.48
CA GLY A 12 -17.64 -6.58 -18.72
C GLY A 12 -16.34 -7.38 -18.59
N ALA A 13 -15.87 -7.94 -19.70
CA ALA A 13 -14.58 -8.62 -19.73
C ALA A 13 -13.50 -7.70 -19.13
N MET A 14 -12.68 -8.23 -18.22
CA MET A 14 -11.62 -7.43 -17.62
C MET A 14 -10.67 -6.95 -18.70
N PRO A 15 -10.18 -5.69 -18.64
CA PRO A 15 -9.21 -5.22 -19.62
C PRO A 15 -7.98 -6.11 -19.66
N ASP A 16 -7.44 -6.36 -20.87
CA ASP A 16 -6.21 -7.15 -21.04
C ASP A 16 -4.98 -6.46 -20.43
N SER A 17 -4.98 -5.13 -20.35
CA SER A 17 -3.89 -4.36 -19.73
C SER A 17 -3.91 -4.44 -18.20
N TYR A 18 -2.78 -4.82 -17.61
CA TYR A 18 -2.57 -4.77 -16.17
C TYR A 18 -2.71 -3.35 -15.60
N LEU A 19 -2.27 -2.32 -16.34
CA LEU A 19 -2.39 -0.93 -15.93
C LEU A 19 -3.86 -0.48 -15.87
N LEU A 20 -4.65 -0.89 -16.86
CA LEU A 20 -6.08 -0.58 -16.87
C LEU A 20 -6.85 -1.35 -15.80
N ARG A 21 -6.47 -2.60 -15.49
CA ARG A 21 -7.03 -3.33 -14.34
C ARG A 21 -6.72 -2.62 -13.02
N ALA A 22 -5.49 -2.13 -12.83
CA ALA A 22 -5.11 -1.36 -11.65
C ALA A 22 -5.87 -0.02 -11.56
N ALA A 23 -6.04 0.69 -12.67
CA ALA A 23 -6.84 1.92 -12.70
C ALA A 23 -8.32 1.65 -12.34
N ASN A 24 -8.91 0.60 -12.91
CA ASN A 24 -10.28 0.20 -12.59
C ASN A 24 -10.42 -0.24 -11.12
N ALA A 25 -9.42 -0.92 -10.55
CA ALA A 25 -9.42 -1.30 -9.15
C ALA A 25 -9.42 -0.08 -8.22
N LEU A 26 -8.62 0.95 -8.53
CA LEU A 26 -8.63 2.24 -7.80
C LEU A 26 -9.98 2.95 -7.90
N GLU A 27 -10.59 2.95 -9.09
CA GLU A 27 -11.89 3.57 -9.33
C GLU A 27 -13.01 2.85 -8.56
N HIS A 28 -13.06 1.52 -8.59
CA HIS A 28 -14.03 0.74 -7.82
C HIS A 28 -13.78 0.80 -6.31
N ALA A 29 -12.51 0.84 -5.85
CA ALA A 29 -12.21 0.99 -4.43
C ALA A 29 -12.74 2.30 -3.82
N GLN A 30 -13.12 3.29 -4.64
CA GLN A 30 -13.79 4.50 -4.15
C GLN A 30 -15.17 4.20 -3.54
N GLU A 31 -15.84 3.11 -3.94
CA GLU A 31 -17.10 2.67 -3.34
C GLU A 31 -16.93 2.30 -1.85
N ASP A 32 -15.74 1.88 -1.46
CA ASP A 32 -15.40 1.46 -0.09
C ASP A 32 -14.88 2.63 0.77
N ILE A 33 -14.81 3.86 0.24
CA ILE A 33 -14.38 5.05 1.00
C ILE A 33 -15.19 5.24 2.29
N PRO A 34 -16.53 5.08 2.35
CA PRO A 34 -17.26 5.20 3.61
C PRO A 34 -16.76 4.25 4.70
N MET A 35 -16.34 3.03 4.33
CA MET A 35 -15.73 2.08 5.27
C MET A 35 -14.33 2.52 5.67
N MET A 36 -13.52 3.01 4.73
CA MET A 36 -12.19 3.55 5.02
C MET A 36 -12.24 4.78 5.92
N VAL A 37 -13.26 5.62 5.78
CA VAL A 37 -13.50 6.77 6.67
C VAL A 37 -13.74 6.28 8.10
N GLN A 38 -14.61 5.28 8.29
CA GLN A 38 -14.87 4.72 9.63
C GLN A 38 -13.60 4.11 10.24
N ALA A 39 -12.86 3.33 9.44
CA ALA A 39 -11.58 2.75 9.83
C ALA A 39 -10.55 3.83 10.20
N GLY A 40 -10.42 4.87 9.38
CA GLY A 40 -9.50 5.99 9.58
C GLY A 40 -9.82 6.78 10.84
N GLU A 41 -11.10 7.05 11.11
CA GLU A 41 -11.56 7.72 12.34
C GLU A 41 -11.26 6.88 13.60
N MET A 42 -11.51 5.57 13.54
CA MET A 42 -11.20 4.63 14.62
C MET A 42 -9.70 4.62 14.94
N VAL A 43 -8.86 4.48 13.91
CA VAL A 43 -7.40 4.47 14.04
C VAL A 43 -6.87 5.81 14.53
N ALA A 44 -7.31 6.93 13.93
CA ALA A 44 -6.87 8.27 14.28
C ALA A 44 -7.16 8.61 15.75
N LYS A 45 -8.34 8.26 16.26
CA LYS A 45 -8.69 8.46 17.67
C LYS A 45 -7.72 7.75 18.62
N ARG A 46 -7.32 6.52 18.31
CA ARG A 46 -6.36 5.76 19.13
C ARG A 46 -4.98 6.38 19.12
N ILE A 47 -4.45 6.71 17.95
CA ILE A 47 -3.07 7.20 17.84
C ILE A 47 -2.92 8.64 18.34
N VAL A 48 -3.95 9.48 18.18
CA VAL A 48 -3.97 10.84 18.75
C VAL A 48 -4.04 10.81 20.29
N ALA A 49 -4.69 9.79 20.85
CA ALA A 49 -4.73 9.56 22.31
C ALA A 49 -3.43 8.97 22.89
N GLY A 50 -2.40 8.75 22.06
CA GLY A 50 -1.10 8.24 22.48
C GLY A 50 -0.85 6.76 22.19
N GLY A 51 -1.77 6.09 21.50
CA GLY A 51 -1.57 4.72 20.99
C GLY A 51 -0.55 4.65 19.85
N VAL A 52 -0.02 3.44 19.61
CA VAL A 52 0.88 3.17 18.49
C VAL A 52 0.09 2.62 17.30
N LEU A 53 0.47 3.03 16.08
CA LEU A 53 -0.01 2.40 14.85
C LEU A 53 0.94 1.29 14.44
N TYR A 54 0.46 0.06 14.42
CA TYR A 54 1.22 -1.10 13.97
C TYR A 54 0.78 -1.59 12.59
N ALA A 55 1.75 -2.10 11.83
CA ALA A 55 1.56 -2.83 10.58
C ALA A 55 2.00 -4.29 10.77
N GLY A 56 1.12 -5.25 10.49
CA GLY A 56 1.42 -6.69 10.63
C GLY A 56 0.89 -7.53 9.47
N GLY A 57 1.27 -8.81 9.44
CA GLY A 57 0.86 -9.75 8.40
C GLY A 57 1.88 -9.87 7.28
N ASN A 58 1.43 -9.88 6.02
CA ASN A 58 2.29 -10.02 4.84
C ASN A 58 3.49 -9.02 4.86
N PRO A 59 4.75 -9.50 4.89
CA PRO A 59 5.94 -8.66 5.05
C PRO A 59 6.14 -7.62 3.94
N SER A 60 5.77 -7.94 2.70
CA SER A 60 5.87 -6.99 1.59
C SER A 60 4.92 -5.81 1.75
N LEU A 61 3.69 -6.05 2.22
CA LEU A 61 2.73 -4.99 2.50
C LEU A 61 3.10 -4.20 3.76
N VAL A 62 3.57 -4.87 4.82
CA VAL A 62 4.10 -4.18 6.00
C VAL A 62 5.21 -3.23 5.59
N SER A 63 6.16 -3.70 4.77
CA SER A 63 7.25 -2.88 4.27
C SER A 63 6.80 -1.79 3.29
N GLU A 64 5.68 -1.98 2.57
CA GLU A 64 5.12 -0.97 1.66
C GLU A 64 4.44 0.17 2.39
N ILE A 65 3.89 -0.04 3.59
CA ILE A 65 3.25 1.03 4.36
C ILE A 65 4.13 1.60 5.49
N THR A 66 5.34 1.06 5.67
CA THR A 66 6.31 1.52 6.67
C THR A 66 7.55 2.11 5.98
N GLY A 67 7.95 3.34 6.34
CA GLY A 67 9.18 3.93 5.81
C GLY A 67 9.11 4.43 4.35
N ARG A 68 7.90 4.64 3.80
CA ARG A 68 7.70 5.01 2.39
C ARG A 68 7.23 6.44 2.24
N ALA A 69 7.67 7.11 1.18
CA ALA A 69 7.27 8.47 0.84
C ALA A 69 5.73 8.59 0.78
N GLY A 70 5.19 9.62 1.44
CA GLY A 70 3.75 9.80 1.64
C GLY A 70 3.16 9.01 2.82
N GLY A 71 3.89 8.03 3.35
CA GLY A 71 3.49 7.23 4.51
C GLY A 71 3.71 7.94 5.84
N LEU A 72 3.03 7.44 6.87
CA LEU A 72 3.08 7.93 8.26
C LEU A 72 4.40 7.50 8.93
N MET A 73 5.14 8.46 9.50
CA MET A 73 6.39 8.18 10.25
C MET A 73 6.15 7.39 11.54
N LEU A 74 4.94 7.50 12.11
CA LEU A 74 4.54 6.83 13.35
C LEU A 74 4.20 5.34 13.17
N THR A 75 4.11 4.83 11.95
CA THR A 75 3.78 3.43 11.71
C THR A 75 4.97 2.54 12.07
N ALA A 76 4.76 1.62 13.01
CA ALA A 76 5.74 0.63 13.43
C ALA A 76 5.37 -0.77 12.97
N THR A 77 6.33 -1.68 12.92
CA THR A 77 6.06 -3.12 12.73
C THR A 77 5.35 -3.69 13.96
N LEU A 78 4.35 -4.55 13.73
CA LEU A 78 3.60 -5.22 14.80
C LEU A 78 4.52 -6.11 15.65
N PRO A 79 4.65 -5.86 16.96
CA PRO A 79 5.37 -6.74 17.89
C PRO A 79 4.52 -7.96 18.28
N GLU A 80 5.11 -8.91 19.00
CA GLU A 80 4.40 -10.09 19.53
C GLU A 80 3.28 -9.72 20.51
N LYS A 81 3.39 -8.59 21.21
CA LYS A 81 2.43 -8.12 22.20
C LYS A 81 2.18 -6.64 22.01
N ILE A 82 0.90 -6.27 21.97
CA ILE A 82 0.43 -4.89 21.90
C ILE A 82 -0.50 -4.59 23.06
N ASN A 83 -0.73 -3.30 23.34
CA ASN A 83 -1.77 -2.87 24.24
C ASN A 83 -3.06 -2.64 23.44
N THR A 84 -3.93 -3.65 23.39
CA THR A 84 -5.19 -3.62 22.62
C THR A 84 -6.14 -2.48 23.02
N ASP A 85 -5.96 -1.91 24.21
CA ASP A 85 -6.81 -0.83 24.74
C ASP A 85 -6.43 0.56 24.23
N ILE A 86 -5.22 0.72 23.70
CA ILE A 86 -4.75 2.01 23.15
C ILE A 86 -4.16 1.92 21.75
N ASP A 87 -3.62 0.78 21.34
CA ASP A 87 -2.96 0.64 20.04
C ASP A 87 -3.97 0.40 18.91
N ALA A 88 -3.49 0.63 17.69
CA ALA A 88 -4.22 0.37 16.46
C ALA A 88 -3.37 -0.51 15.52
N VAL A 89 -4.01 -1.40 14.76
CA VAL A 89 -3.32 -2.35 13.86
C VAL A 89 -3.90 -2.31 12.46
N LEU A 90 -3.03 -2.17 11.46
CA LEU A 90 -3.29 -2.49 10.07
C LEU A 90 -2.71 -3.89 9.79
N PHE A 91 -3.56 -4.86 9.50
CA PHE A 91 -3.14 -6.26 9.35
C PHE A 91 -3.42 -6.79 7.95
N PHE A 92 -2.39 -7.25 7.27
CA PHE A 92 -2.46 -7.79 5.90
C PHE A 92 -2.51 -9.31 5.92
N ALA A 93 -3.72 -9.87 5.86
CA ALA A 93 -3.89 -11.31 5.89
C ALA A 93 -3.59 -11.95 4.54
N ASP A 94 -2.95 -13.11 4.57
CA ASP A 94 -2.78 -14.00 3.41
C ASP A 94 -2.71 -15.47 3.88
N ALA A 95 -2.41 -16.40 2.96
CA ALA A 95 -2.32 -17.82 3.28
C ALA A 95 -1.24 -18.16 4.34
N GLY A 96 -0.19 -17.35 4.46
CA GLY A 96 0.87 -17.51 5.45
C GLY A 96 0.66 -16.69 6.72
N HIS A 97 -0.21 -15.67 6.70
CA HIS A 97 -0.42 -14.72 7.78
C HIS A 97 -1.90 -14.63 8.11
N THR A 98 -2.37 -15.55 8.95
CA THR A 98 -3.77 -15.57 9.40
C THR A 98 -4.07 -14.47 10.41
N VAL A 99 -5.33 -14.02 10.44
CA VAL A 99 -5.77 -12.95 11.33
C VAL A 99 -5.66 -13.40 12.80
N PRO A 100 -4.95 -12.65 13.67
CA PRO A 100 -4.84 -12.97 15.10
C PRO A 100 -6.20 -12.92 15.81
N LYS A 101 -6.39 -13.74 16.84
CA LYS A 101 -7.67 -13.81 17.58
C LYS A 101 -7.96 -12.50 18.33
N GLU A 102 -6.90 -11.81 18.73
CA GLU A 102 -6.92 -10.51 19.40
C GLU A 102 -7.61 -9.44 18.55
N ALA A 103 -7.63 -9.59 17.22
CA ALA A 103 -8.31 -8.68 16.33
C ALA A 103 -9.81 -8.59 16.61
N SER A 104 -10.42 -9.68 17.10
CA SER A 104 -11.85 -9.77 17.43
C SER A 104 -12.15 -9.47 18.91
N ALA A 105 -11.15 -9.08 19.70
CA ALA A 105 -11.36 -8.74 21.11
C ALA A 105 -12.25 -7.48 21.24
N PRO A 106 -13.14 -7.41 22.25
CA PRO A 106 -13.94 -6.22 22.49
C PRO A 106 -13.07 -4.97 22.63
N GLY A 107 -13.35 -3.94 21.83
CA GLY A 107 -12.60 -2.67 21.86
C GLY A 107 -11.27 -2.70 21.11
N ALA A 108 -10.91 -3.80 20.45
CA ALA A 108 -9.72 -3.86 19.61
C ALA A 108 -9.85 -2.91 18.40
N CYS A 109 -8.78 -2.19 18.08
CA CYS A 109 -8.71 -1.28 16.94
C CYS A 109 -7.90 -1.94 15.81
N TRP A 110 -8.54 -2.83 15.06
CA TRP A 110 -7.91 -3.58 13.97
C TRP A 110 -8.61 -3.32 12.64
N VAL A 111 -7.81 -3.03 11.61
CA VAL A 111 -8.24 -2.98 10.22
C VAL A 111 -7.55 -4.10 9.46
N VAL A 112 -8.34 -5.08 9.00
CA VAL A 112 -7.84 -6.28 8.33
C VAL A 112 -8.05 -6.17 6.82
N PHE A 113 -7.00 -6.44 6.07
CA PHE A 113 -6.96 -6.50 4.62
C PHE A 113 -6.80 -7.97 4.14
N GLY A 114 -7.13 -8.22 2.88
CA GLY A 114 -6.81 -9.49 2.21
C GLY A 114 -7.83 -10.61 2.41
N VAL A 115 -8.89 -10.36 3.18
CA VAL A 115 -9.97 -11.32 3.41
C VAL A 115 -11.08 -11.17 2.40
N THR A 116 -11.69 -12.28 1.98
CA THR A 116 -12.80 -12.30 1.00
C THR A 116 -14.18 -12.26 1.66
N GLN A 117 -14.23 -12.39 2.98
CA GLN A 117 -15.45 -12.37 3.77
C GLN A 117 -15.25 -11.47 5.00
N PRO A 118 -16.31 -10.77 5.46
CA PRO A 118 -16.24 -9.98 6.69
C PRO A 118 -15.92 -10.87 7.90
N ILE A 119 -15.14 -10.34 8.84
CA ILE A 119 -14.87 -10.97 10.13
C ILE A 119 -15.71 -10.26 11.18
N SER A 120 -16.53 -11.02 11.90
CA SER A 120 -17.38 -10.48 12.96
C SER A 120 -16.57 -9.72 14.01
N GLY A 121 -16.96 -8.48 14.31
CA GLY A 121 -16.31 -7.65 15.31
C GLY A 121 -14.99 -7.00 14.87
N VAL A 122 -14.60 -7.14 13.60
CA VAL A 122 -13.35 -6.57 13.07
C VAL A 122 -13.66 -5.68 11.87
N THR A 123 -12.96 -4.55 11.75
CA THR A 123 -13.07 -3.72 10.54
C THR A 123 -12.32 -4.40 9.41
N THR A 124 -13.03 -4.85 8.37
CA THR A 124 -12.43 -5.56 7.23
C THR A 124 -12.56 -4.78 5.93
N LEU A 125 -11.46 -4.62 5.21
CA LEU A 125 -11.44 -4.15 3.83
C LEU A 125 -11.35 -5.37 2.91
N LEU A 126 -12.46 -5.68 2.23
CA LEU A 126 -12.61 -6.93 1.49
C LEU A 126 -11.78 -6.92 0.21
N MET A 127 -11.06 -8.02 -0.01
CA MET A 127 -10.35 -8.25 -1.25
C MET A 127 -11.34 -8.62 -2.35
N ARG A 128 -11.37 -7.79 -3.40
CA ARG A 128 -12.12 -8.05 -4.64
C ARG A 128 -11.13 -8.51 -5.71
N ASP A 129 -11.58 -9.40 -6.59
CA ASP A 129 -10.76 -9.85 -7.72
C ASP A 129 -10.87 -8.85 -8.88
N TYR A 130 -9.75 -8.20 -9.18
CA TYR A 130 -9.60 -7.28 -10.31
C TYR A 130 -8.63 -7.82 -11.38
N GLY A 131 -8.26 -9.11 -11.33
CA GLY A 131 -7.21 -9.66 -12.19
C GLY A 131 -5.84 -9.06 -11.90
N LEU A 132 -5.63 -8.64 -10.66
CA LEU A 132 -4.39 -8.14 -10.10
C LEU A 132 -3.87 -9.15 -9.08
N SER A 133 -2.60 -9.04 -8.72
CA SER A 133 -2.10 -9.76 -7.56
C SER A 133 -2.86 -9.33 -6.28
N PRO A 134 -3.03 -10.25 -5.30
CA PRO A 134 -3.60 -9.92 -4.00
C PRO A 134 -2.88 -8.76 -3.29
N THR A 135 -1.55 -8.75 -3.36
CA THR A 135 -0.68 -7.72 -2.79
C THR A 135 -0.90 -6.34 -3.41
N MET A 136 -1.02 -6.24 -4.74
CA MET A 136 -1.36 -4.97 -5.40
C MET A 136 -2.74 -4.47 -4.99
N THR A 137 -3.73 -5.37 -4.92
CA THR A 137 -5.08 -5.01 -4.50
C THR A 137 -5.07 -4.47 -3.08
N MET A 138 -4.43 -5.16 -2.13
CA MET A 138 -4.30 -4.68 -0.75
C MET A 138 -3.55 -3.35 -0.65
N ALA A 139 -2.50 -3.13 -1.44
CA ALA A 139 -1.74 -1.89 -1.45
C ALA A 139 -2.61 -0.68 -1.86
N ILE A 140 -3.50 -0.85 -2.84
CA ILE A 140 -4.48 0.19 -3.23
C ILE A 140 -5.32 0.62 -2.02
N TYR A 141 -5.95 -0.34 -1.33
CA TYR A 141 -6.76 -0.05 -0.16
C TYR A 141 -5.93 0.57 0.97
N ALA A 142 -4.71 0.10 1.19
CA ALA A 142 -3.84 0.58 2.27
C ALA A 142 -3.42 2.04 2.08
N TRP A 143 -3.06 2.43 0.85
CA TRP A 143 -2.69 3.81 0.54
C TRP A 143 -3.90 4.75 0.58
N MET A 144 -5.09 4.30 0.15
CA MET A 144 -6.32 5.07 0.32
C MET A 144 -6.68 5.25 1.80
N LEU A 145 -6.61 4.19 2.61
CA LEU A 145 -6.85 4.27 4.05
C LEU A 145 -5.84 5.20 4.75
N THR A 146 -4.58 5.19 4.33
CA THR A 146 -3.57 6.11 4.86
C THR A 146 -4.01 7.56 4.71
N GLY A 147 -4.60 7.93 3.56
CA GLY A 147 -5.20 9.25 3.35
C GLY A 147 -6.35 9.55 4.32
N GLU A 148 -7.20 8.56 4.62
CA GLU A 148 -8.30 8.75 5.58
C GLU A 148 -7.82 8.84 7.03
N ILE A 149 -6.76 8.11 7.43
CA ILE A 149 -6.12 8.26 8.74
C ILE A 149 -5.55 9.67 8.89
N ILE A 150 -4.83 10.16 7.88
CA ILE A 150 -4.30 11.53 7.87
C ILE A 150 -5.44 12.55 7.99
N SER A 151 -6.47 12.41 7.17
CA SER A 151 -7.63 13.31 7.18
C SER A 151 -8.32 13.32 8.55
N ALA A 152 -8.53 12.16 9.16
CA ALA A 152 -9.11 12.04 10.49
C ALA A 152 -8.23 12.69 11.57
N CYS A 153 -6.90 12.52 11.51
CA CYS A 153 -5.99 13.22 12.43
C CYS A 153 -6.15 14.75 12.32
N THR A 154 -6.24 15.30 11.11
CA THR A 154 -6.39 16.77 10.94
C THR A 154 -7.70 17.29 11.54
N ARG A 155 -8.78 16.51 11.48
CA ARG A 155 -10.07 16.83 12.14
C ARG A 155 -9.98 16.78 13.66
N LEU A 156 -9.06 15.98 14.20
CA LEU A 156 -8.71 15.95 15.62
C LEU A 156 -7.67 17.02 16.02
N GLY A 157 -7.33 17.95 15.12
CA GLY A 157 -6.38 19.02 15.38
C GLY A 157 -4.92 18.54 15.45
N LYS A 158 -4.60 17.41 14.82
CA LYS A 158 -3.25 16.85 14.75
C LYS A 158 -2.81 16.66 13.31
N MET A 159 -1.58 17.03 13.00
CA MET A 159 -0.93 16.72 11.72
C MET A 159 0.19 15.71 11.94
N PRO A 160 0.03 14.46 11.46
CA PRO A 160 1.10 13.47 11.56
C PRO A 160 2.26 13.85 10.64
N VAL A 161 3.47 13.51 11.06
CA VAL A 161 4.66 13.66 10.20
C VAL A 161 4.66 12.56 9.15
N LEU A 162 4.79 12.96 7.89
CA LEU A 162 4.87 12.06 6.75
C LEU A 162 6.30 11.96 6.22
N PHE A 163 6.66 10.80 5.68
CA PHE A 163 7.88 10.64 4.89
C PHE A 163 7.81 11.45 3.60
N GLU A 164 8.92 12.11 3.26
CA GLU A 164 9.14 12.72 1.95
C GLU A 164 9.99 11.77 1.10
N SER A 165 9.89 11.86 -0.23
CA SER A 165 10.73 11.07 -1.13
C SER A 165 12.21 11.38 -0.89
N ILE A 166 13.02 10.33 -0.67
CA ILE A 166 14.48 10.44 -0.53
C ILE A 166 15.18 10.88 -1.83
N GLY A 167 14.49 10.74 -2.97
CA GLY A 167 14.98 11.27 -4.24
C GLY A 167 14.82 12.80 -4.36
N LEU A 168 14.12 13.43 -3.42
CA LEU A 168 14.03 14.88 -3.29
C LEU A 168 15.02 15.37 -2.23
N TYR A 169 15.47 16.62 -2.36
CA TYR A 169 16.46 17.22 -1.46
C TYR A 169 16.03 17.22 0.03
N GLY A 170 14.74 17.15 0.34
CA GLY A 170 14.20 17.20 1.70
C GLY A 170 14.09 15.85 2.43
N GLY A 171 14.10 14.72 1.72
CA GLY A 171 13.75 13.41 2.31
C GLY A 171 14.66 12.97 3.46
N ILE A 172 15.97 12.94 3.23
CA ILE A 172 16.95 12.53 4.26
C ILE A 172 16.98 13.51 5.45
N PRO A 173 17.09 14.84 5.25
CA PRO A 173 16.99 15.79 6.36
C PRO A 173 15.70 15.65 7.18
N ARG A 174 14.56 15.38 6.53
CA ARG A 174 13.28 15.19 7.20
C ARG A 174 13.26 13.94 8.07
N ILE A 175 13.81 12.82 7.59
CA ILE A 175 13.96 11.58 8.38
C ILE A 175 14.86 11.83 9.61
N GLN A 176 16.00 12.48 9.40
CA GLN A 176 16.93 12.82 10.50
C GLN A 176 16.30 13.73 11.54
N LYS A 177 15.49 14.69 11.11
CA LYS A 177 14.79 15.61 12.01
C LYS A 177 13.69 14.92 12.80
N TYR A 178 12.82 14.17 12.13
CA TYR A 178 11.59 13.68 12.73
C TYR A 178 11.69 12.22 13.17
N GLN A 179 11.89 11.29 12.23
CA GLN A 179 11.90 9.85 12.51
C GLN A 179 12.97 9.47 13.55
N ASN A 180 14.21 9.92 13.36
CA ASN A 180 15.32 9.54 14.24
C ASN A 180 15.20 10.12 15.66
N ASN A 181 14.38 11.15 15.84
CA ASN A 181 14.11 11.76 17.13
C ASN A 181 12.73 11.38 17.69
N HIS A 182 12.04 10.41 17.07
CA HIS A 182 10.70 9.96 17.46
C HIS A 182 9.65 11.08 17.52
N ILE A 183 9.77 12.08 16.62
CA ILE A 183 8.83 13.19 16.51
C ILE A 183 7.81 12.85 15.42
N PHE A 184 6.61 12.47 15.85
CA PHE A 184 5.57 11.93 14.96
C PHE A 184 4.42 12.88 14.68
N TRP A 185 4.37 14.00 15.39
CA TRP A 185 3.37 15.04 15.22
C TRP A 185 4.07 16.37 14.96
N HIS A 186 3.47 17.20 14.12
CA HIS A 186 3.88 18.59 14.02
C HIS A 186 3.36 19.36 15.25
N ASP A 187 4.25 20.02 15.99
CA ASP A 187 3.88 20.86 17.14
C ASP A 187 2.95 22.01 16.74
N THR A 188 3.23 22.60 15.56
CA THR A 188 2.41 23.61 14.91
C THR A 188 2.19 23.25 13.44
N HIS A 189 0.97 23.44 12.94
CA HIS A 189 0.64 23.27 11.53
C HIS A 189 -0.52 24.19 11.12
N GLU A 190 -0.55 24.55 9.84
CA GLU A 190 -1.61 25.37 9.24
C GLU A 190 -2.60 24.54 8.41
N VAL A 191 -2.40 23.22 8.35
CA VAL A 191 -3.28 22.31 7.60
C VAL A 191 -4.69 22.34 8.24
N PRO A 192 -5.73 22.79 7.52
CA PRO A 192 -7.09 22.80 8.05
C PRO A 192 -7.64 21.37 8.16
N PRO A 193 -8.70 21.15 8.97
CA PRO A 193 -9.42 19.89 8.98
C PRO A 193 -9.83 19.46 7.57
N ILE A 194 -9.29 18.33 7.11
CA ILE A 194 -9.60 17.78 5.78
C ILE A 194 -10.92 17.01 5.87
N SER A 195 -11.81 17.19 4.89
CA SER A 195 -13.09 16.48 4.87
C SER A 195 -12.93 14.99 4.61
N GLN A 196 -13.85 14.18 5.13
CA GLN A 196 -13.88 12.73 4.96
C GLN A 196 -13.89 12.35 3.47
N GLY A 197 -13.13 11.32 3.10
CA GLY A 197 -13.07 10.77 1.74
C GLY A 197 -12.28 11.59 0.73
N VAL A 198 -11.87 12.82 1.06
CA VAL A 198 -11.19 13.71 0.10
C VAL A 198 -9.83 13.15 -0.31
N LEU A 199 -8.98 12.76 0.64
CA LEU A 199 -7.64 12.27 0.32
C LEU A 199 -7.67 10.90 -0.36
N ALA A 200 -8.52 9.96 0.08
CA ALA A 200 -8.65 8.67 -0.59
C ALA A 200 -9.14 8.82 -2.03
N LYS A 201 -10.16 9.67 -2.26
CA LYS A 201 -10.68 9.95 -3.60
C LYS A 201 -9.64 10.61 -4.50
N GLU A 202 -8.92 11.60 -3.97
CA GLU A 202 -7.90 12.31 -4.73
C GLU A 202 -6.73 11.39 -5.10
N TYR A 203 -6.30 10.52 -4.18
CA TYR A 203 -5.31 9.48 -4.46
C TYR A 203 -5.79 8.57 -5.59
N ALA A 204 -6.98 7.97 -5.46
CA ALA A 204 -7.54 7.07 -6.48
C ALA A 204 -7.65 7.75 -7.85
N THR A 205 -8.13 9.00 -7.88
CA THR A 205 -8.28 9.80 -9.11
C THR A 205 -6.93 10.10 -9.77
N ARG A 206 -5.92 10.52 -9.00
CA ARG A 206 -4.61 10.85 -9.57
C ARG A 206 -3.87 9.61 -10.08
N ILE A 207 -3.85 8.54 -9.29
CA ILE A 207 -3.11 7.32 -9.67
C ILE A 207 -3.80 6.63 -10.86
N SER A 208 -5.13 6.53 -10.89
CA SER A 208 -5.85 5.99 -12.06
C SER A 208 -5.57 6.82 -13.32
N ALA A 209 -5.59 8.15 -13.24
CA ALA A 209 -5.24 9.01 -14.36
C ALA A 209 -3.79 8.83 -14.83
N MET A 210 -2.84 8.65 -13.90
CA MET A 210 -1.44 8.34 -14.24
C MET A 210 -1.33 6.99 -14.98
N LEU A 211 -1.97 5.95 -14.47
CA LEU A 211 -1.97 4.62 -15.08
C LEU A 211 -2.59 4.63 -16.49
N ARG A 212 -3.74 5.30 -16.65
CA ARG A 212 -4.41 5.46 -17.95
C ARG A 212 -3.55 6.25 -18.94
N ARG A 213 -2.85 7.29 -18.48
CA ARG A 213 -1.89 8.03 -19.31
C ARG A 213 -0.72 7.14 -19.74
N CYS A 214 -0.15 6.37 -18.82
CA CYS A 214 0.91 5.41 -19.15
C CYS A 214 0.44 4.41 -20.21
N GLU A 215 -0.75 3.83 -20.05
CA GLU A 215 -1.33 2.95 -21.08
C GLU A 215 -1.46 3.67 -22.42
N ALA A 216 -2.08 4.86 -22.45
CA ALA A 216 -2.33 5.59 -23.69
C ALA A 216 -1.04 6.01 -24.42
N GLN A 217 0.03 6.32 -23.69
CA GLN A 217 1.27 6.85 -24.25
C GLN A 217 2.32 5.78 -24.53
N HIS A 218 2.32 4.68 -23.78
CA HIS A 218 3.40 3.67 -23.80
C HIS A 218 2.92 2.25 -24.09
N ARG A 219 1.68 2.05 -24.54
CA ARG A 219 1.16 0.73 -24.88
C ARG A 219 2.10 -0.06 -25.80
N THR A 220 2.53 0.59 -26.89
CA THR A 220 3.40 -0.05 -27.88
C THR A 220 4.77 -0.39 -27.29
N ASP A 221 5.29 0.44 -26.37
CA ASP A 221 6.55 0.16 -25.68
C ASP A 221 6.42 -1.11 -24.81
N PHE A 222 5.32 -1.22 -24.05
CA PHE A 222 5.04 -2.39 -23.23
C PHE A 222 4.84 -3.66 -24.05
N ASP A 223 4.11 -3.57 -25.17
CA ASP A 223 3.92 -4.70 -26.08
C ASP A 223 5.25 -5.15 -26.71
N THR A 224 6.12 -4.19 -27.05
CA THR A 224 7.45 -4.47 -27.59
C THR A 224 8.32 -5.21 -26.57
N VAL A 225 8.37 -4.72 -25.32
CA VAL A 225 9.10 -5.40 -24.24
C VAL A 225 8.52 -6.79 -23.98
N GLY A 226 7.19 -6.93 -23.97
CA GLY A 226 6.51 -8.22 -23.82
C GLY A 226 6.91 -9.22 -24.91
N ALA A 227 6.97 -8.77 -26.17
CA ALA A 227 7.41 -9.58 -27.30
C ALA A 227 8.88 -10.03 -27.14
N TRP A 228 9.78 -9.13 -26.73
CA TRP A 228 11.19 -9.47 -26.48
C TRP A 228 11.34 -10.51 -25.38
N VAL A 229 10.60 -10.37 -24.28
CA VAL A 229 10.60 -11.33 -23.16
C VAL A 229 10.10 -12.70 -23.64
N ALA A 230 9.02 -12.73 -24.42
CA ALA A 230 8.45 -13.97 -24.95
C ALA A 230 9.40 -14.68 -25.94
N GLU A 231 10.04 -13.93 -26.84
CA GLU A 231 11.04 -14.45 -27.78
C GLU A 231 12.25 -15.01 -27.05
N ALA A 232 12.85 -14.24 -26.13
CA ALA A 232 13.97 -14.69 -25.34
C ALA A 232 13.64 -15.97 -24.54
N LYS A 233 12.43 -16.08 -23.98
CA LYS A 233 11.98 -17.30 -23.30
C LYS A 233 11.86 -18.48 -24.27
N LYS A 234 11.30 -18.28 -25.46
CA LYS A 234 11.15 -19.32 -26.50
C LYS A 234 12.52 -19.86 -26.96
N GLU A 235 13.52 -19.00 -27.02
CA GLU A 235 14.90 -19.37 -27.37
C GLU A 235 15.69 -19.99 -26.20
N GLY A 236 15.07 -20.19 -25.03
CA GLY A 236 15.73 -20.76 -23.86
C GLY A 236 16.70 -19.81 -23.16
N ARG A 237 16.62 -18.49 -23.42
CA ARG A 237 17.45 -17.50 -22.72
C ARG A 237 17.00 -17.35 -21.27
N THR A 238 17.93 -16.91 -20.43
CA THR A 238 17.62 -16.52 -19.05
C THR A 238 17.08 -15.09 -19.03
N LEU A 239 15.90 -14.91 -18.45
CA LEU A 239 15.31 -13.60 -18.20
C LEU A 239 15.68 -13.14 -16.79
N ILE A 240 16.19 -11.91 -16.66
CA ILE A 240 16.59 -11.33 -15.38
C ILE A 240 15.79 -10.05 -15.15
N MET A 241 15.17 -9.92 -13.98
CA MET A 241 14.47 -8.71 -13.58
C MET A 241 15.10 -8.11 -12.31
N TYR A 242 15.54 -6.87 -12.42
CA TYR A 242 15.92 -6.03 -11.29
C TYR A 242 14.78 -5.07 -11.01
N SER A 243 14.22 -5.12 -9.79
CA SER A 243 13.15 -4.21 -9.38
C SER A 243 13.52 -3.50 -8.08
N MET A 244 13.06 -2.26 -7.98
CA MET A 244 13.10 -1.45 -6.77
C MET A 244 11.67 -1.27 -6.27
N GLY A 245 11.38 -1.68 -5.04
CA GLY A 245 10.06 -1.56 -4.43
C GLY A 245 9.80 -2.67 -3.41
N HIS A 246 8.93 -2.41 -2.43
CA HIS A 246 8.74 -3.29 -1.28
C HIS A 246 7.68 -4.37 -1.50
N LEU A 247 6.77 -4.15 -2.45
CA LEU A 247 5.81 -5.16 -2.92
C LEU A 247 6.48 -6.23 -3.78
N PHE A 248 7.54 -5.87 -4.50
CA PHE A 248 8.13 -6.73 -5.53
C PHE A 248 8.73 -8.05 -5.05
N PRO A 249 9.39 -8.15 -3.88
CA PRO A 249 9.91 -9.44 -3.40
C PRO A 249 8.84 -10.55 -3.38
N ASP A 250 7.63 -10.25 -2.88
CA ASP A 250 6.53 -11.21 -2.86
C ASP A 250 5.86 -11.36 -4.24
N GLU A 251 5.66 -10.28 -4.99
CA GLU A 251 5.11 -10.35 -6.35
C GLU A 251 5.93 -11.28 -7.23
N VAL A 252 7.25 -11.19 -7.13
CA VAL A 252 8.11 -12.07 -7.92
C VAL A 252 8.16 -13.44 -7.28
N GLY A 253 8.49 -13.55 -5.99
CA GLY A 253 8.66 -14.85 -5.33
C GLY A 253 7.41 -15.75 -5.32
N LYS A 254 6.20 -15.18 -5.38
CA LYS A 254 4.94 -15.91 -5.13
C LYS A 254 3.93 -15.86 -6.29
N THR A 255 4.18 -15.12 -7.36
CA THR A 255 3.29 -15.09 -8.53
C THR A 255 3.95 -15.70 -9.77
N ALA A 256 3.16 -15.89 -10.83
CA ALA A 256 3.66 -16.41 -12.11
C ALA A 256 4.80 -15.57 -12.70
N ILE A 257 4.94 -14.29 -12.32
CA ILE A 257 6.02 -13.42 -12.78
C ILE A 257 7.40 -13.92 -12.32
N GLY A 258 7.60 -14.38 -11.08
CA GLY A 258 8.91 -14.93 -10.70
C GLY A 258 9.17 -16.35 -11.16
N GLY A 259 8.15 -17.06 -11.67
CA GLY A 259 8.39 -18.26 -12.47
C GLY A 259 9.01 -17.95 -13.84
N LEU A 260 8.86 -16.71 -14.32
CA LEU A 260 9.36 -16.27 -15.63
C LEU A 260 10.76 -15.66 -15.55
N PHE A 261 11.06 -14.90 -14.49
CA PHE A 261 12.33 -14.18 -14.31
C PHE A 261 13.17 -14.77 -13.18
N LYS A 262 14.49 -14.81 -13.37
CA LYS A 262 15.40 -14.76 -12.22
C LYS A 262 15.36 -13.34 -11.67
N SER A 263 15.09 -13.21 -10.38
CA SER A 263 14.98 -11.91 -9.73
C SER A 263 15.83 -11.84 -8.50
N ASP A 264 16.33 -10.64 -8.23
CA ASP A 264 16.90 -10.28 -6.94
C ASP A 264 16.28 -8.96 -6.48
N VAL A 265 16.23 -8.76 -5.17
CA VAL A 265 15.69 -7.55 -4.57
C VAL A 265 16.79 -6.51 -4.51
N TRP A 266 16.68 -5.47 -5.34
CA TRP A 266 17.49 -4.29 -5.12
C TRP A 266 16.83 -3.40 -4.09
N ASN A 267 17.19 -3.60 -2.83
CA ASN A 267 17.03 -2.53 -1.85
C ASN A 267 18.00 -1.42 -2.27
N ALA A 268 17.48 -0.25 -2.63
CA ALA A 268 18.26 0.98 -2.66
C ALA A 268 18.66 1.34 -1.22
N GLY A 269 19.44 0.48 -0.58
CA GLY A 269 20.25 0.84 0.56
C GLY A 269 21.26 1.84 0.03
N PHE A 270 20.94 3.12 0.13
CA PHE A 270 21.97 4.13 0.28
C PHE A 270 22.66 3.81 1.59
N ILE A 271 23.65 2.91 1.55
CA ILE A 271 24.50 2.66 2.70
C ILE A 271 25.36 3.91 2.85
N ILE A 272 24.95 4.79 3.76
CA ILE A 272 25.80 5.86 4.25
C ILE A 272 26.88 5.18 5.09
N PHE A 273 28.01 4.83 4.47
CA PHE A 273 29.22 4.55 5.22
C PHE A 273 29.74 5.88 5.77
N PRO A 274 29.80 6.08 7.10
CA PRO A 274 30.16 7.38 7.67
C PRO A 274 31.56 7.87 7.28
N ASN A 275 32.42 7.02 6.70
CA ASN A 275 33.86 7.28 6.54
C ASN A 275 34.49 6.81 5.22
N ARG A 276 33.75 6.68 4.09
CA ARG A 276 34.40 6.47 2.78
C ARG A 276 33.91 7.46 1.73
N ARG A 277 34.87 8.13 1.07
CA ARG A 277 34.64 8.96 -0.12
C ARG A 277 33.78 8.17 -1.11
N MET A 278 32.79 8.85 -1.72
CA MET A 278 31.95 8.32 -2.78
C MET A 278 32.77 7.52 -3.81
N SER A 279 32.62 6.20 -3.77
CA SER A 279 32.95 5.34 -4.89
C SER A 279 31.63 4.84 -5.44
N ILE A 280 31.28 5.28 -6.65
CA ILE A 280 30.27 4.61 -7.47
C ILE A 280 30.77 3.17 -7.62
N LEU A 281 30.11 2.21 -6.97
CA LEU A 281 30.35 0.79 -7.24
C LEU A 281 29.81 0.51 -8.64
N ARG A 282 30.67 0.71 -9.64
CA ARG A 282 30.57 0.01 -10.92
C ARG A 282 30.96 -1.45 -10.67
N GLY A 283 30.01 -2.35 -10.89
CA GLY A 283 30.25 -3.77 -11.12
C GLY A 283 30.18 -4.64 -9.87
N MET A 284 29.35 -5.67 -9.90
CA MET A 284 29.72 -6.96 -10.47
C MET A 284 28.46 -7.62 -11.04
N TRP A 285 28.62 -8.22 -12.24
CA TRP A 285 27.64 -8.84 -13.14
C TRP A 285 26.96 -7.90 -14.15
#